data_AF-A0A7C2WVS8-F1
#
_entry.id   AF-A0A7C2WVS8-F1
#
_cell.length_a   1.000
_cell.length_b   1.000
_cell.length_c   1.000
_cell.angle_alpha   90.00
_cell.angle_beta   90.00
_cell.angle_gamma   90.00
#
_symmetry.space_group_name_H-M   'P 1'
#
loop_
_entity.id
_entity.type
_entity.pdbx_description
1 polymer ?
#
loop_
_entity_poly.entity_id
_entity_poly.type
_entity_poly.pdbx_seq_one_letter_code
_entity_poly.pdbx_strand_id
1 'polypeptide(L)'
;MAHSSFKNRLPGYIATGLAILTTSYWTLWGTGEMYLEGWGLPFPELLRYLMFGGVCLAITLIALTWPSAGGWLLIVIGGAFTLWWGSLAAGRGWLSLQWILSTFPLSGMLVVVGVLFLLENRYRQQRLTEGWTPPERWHHRNIRYILAIGFPLLVAIGVSLFFAPYTLSRVDDGNRGTALIEGNGVTLVWAPQGPGWNWLQPWGGYPSWDHLALYGVPPVGFDDKPGYEDRSATLENMKSTGLCRYLSEDGSTLMTEPRDIWHMPTADEIVRSLVHGGENAGCIWDGKSWEADCVRQPNKDTPLWAPDEQPIYYWSADEYDEEMAWYVPFTGGGQYGGSIGYQP
;
A
#
# COMPACT_ATOMS: atom_id res chain seq x y z
N MET A 1 6.72 -20.81 -46.63
CA MET A 1 5.44 -20.63 -45.92
C MET A 1 5.54 -20.60 -44.39
N ALA A 2 6.63 -21.04 -43.74
CA ALA A 2 6.73 -21.03 -42.26
C ALA A 2 6.90 -19.64 -41.60
N HIS A 3 7.47 -18.66 -42.31
CA HIS A 3 7.83 -17.35 -41.72
C HIS A 3 6.66 -16.38 -41.51
N SER A 4 5.53 -16.51 -42.24
CA SER A 4 4.35 -15.64 -42.04
C SER A 4 3.53 -16.05 -40.81
N SER A 5 3.60 -17.32 -40.41
CA SER A 5 2.85 -17.89 -39.29
C SER A 5 3.24 -17.27 -37.94
N PHE A 6 4.53 -17.01 -37.71
CA PHE A 6 4.98 -16.45 -36.43
C PHE A 6 4.60 -14.98 -36.28
N LYS A 7 4.75 -14.16 -37.33
CA LYS A 7 4.38 -12.73 -37.31
C LYS A 7 2.90 -12.53 -36.94
N ASN A 8 2.02 -13.38 -37.46
CA ASN A 8 0.58 -13.32 -37.17
C ASN A 8 0.20 -13.80 -35.75
N ARG A 9 1.13 -14.44 -35.02
CA ARG A 9 0.93 -14.88 -33.63
C ARG A 9 1.58 -13.95 -32.61
N LEU A 10 2.53 -13.13 -33.06
CA LEU A 10 3.33 -12.25 -32.22
C LEU A 10 2.47 -11.28 -31.39
N PRO A 11 1.44 -10.59 -31.93
CA PRO A 11 0.59 -9.69 -31.14
C PRO A 11 -0.08 -10.40 -29.96
N GLY A 12 -0.60 -11.61 -30.18
CA GLY A 12 -1.24 -12.39 -29.12
C GLY A 12 -0.27 -12.83 -28.03
N TYR A 13 0.97 -13.17 -28.37
CA TYR A 13 1.99 -13.51 -27.37
C TYR A 13 2.45 -12.29 -26.58
N ILE A 14 2.64 -11.14 -27.23
CA ILE A 14 2.97 -9.88 -26.54
C ILE A 14 1.84 -9.48 -25.58
N ALA A 15 0.59 -9.47 -26.05
CA ALA A 15 -0.57 -9.14 -25.22
C ALA A 15 -0.69 -10.08 -24.01
N THR A 16 -0.52 -11.38 -24.24
CA THR A 16 -0.56 -12.39 -23.17
C THR A 16 0.57 -12.14 -22.16
N GLY A 17 1.81 -11.94 -22.62
CA GLY A 17 2.95 -11.69 -21.75
C GLY A 17 2.74 -10.46 -20.86
N LEU A 18 2.29 -9.35 -21.46
CA LEU A 18 1.99 -8.11 -20.72
C LEU A 18 0.88 -8.32 -19.69
N ALA A 19 -0.23 -8.97 -20.05
CA ALA A 19 -1.33 -9.24 -19.13
C ALA A 19 -0.89 -10.12 -17.94
N ILE A 20 -0.05 -11.13 -18.19
CA ILE A 20 0.51 -11.98 -17.13
C ILE A 20 1.43 -11.19 -16.21
N LEU A 21 2.31 -10.35 -16.75
CA LEU A 21 3.20 -9.51 -15.95
C LEU A 21 2.42 -8.53 -15.08
N THR A 22 1.41 -7.85 -15.64
CA THR A 22 0.53 -6.96 -14.88
C THR A 22 -0.21 -7.70 -13.78
N THR A 23 -0.82 -8.85 -14.09
CA THR A 23 -1.52 -9.67 -13.08
C THR A 23 -0.59 -10.14 -11.99
N SER A 24 0.63 -10.58 -12.35
CA SER A 24 1.64 -11.05 -11.40
C SER A 24 2.14 -9.93 -10.50
N TYR A 25 2.34 -8.72 -11.05
CA TYR A 25 2.72 -7.54 -10.27
C TYR A 25 1.65 -7.16 -9.24
N TRP A 26 0.38 -7.13 -9.64
CA TRP A 26 -0.71 -6.82 -8.70
C TRP A 26 -0.96 -7.94 -7.69
N THR A 27 -0.64 -9.18 -8.05
CA THR A 27 -0.64 -10.30 -7.10
C THR A 27 0.51 -10.18 -6.09
N LEU A 28 1.71 -9.79 -6.54
CA LEU A 28 2.86 -9.51 -5.68
C LEU A 28 2.51 -8.43 -4.65
N TRP A 29 2.03 -7.27 -5.13
CA TRP A 29 1.65 -6.15 -4.26
C TRP A 29 0.51 -6.54 -3.32
N GLY A 30 -0.61 -7.04 -3.84
CA GLY A 30 -1.78 -7.38 -3.02
C GLY A 30 -1.51 -8.47 -1.99
N THR A 31 -0.68 -9.48 -2.32
CA THR A 31 -0.28 -10.51 -1.34
C THR A 31 0.67 -9.92 -0.29
N GLY A 32 1.58 -9.01 -0.69
CA GLY A 32 2.47 -8.31 0.25
C GLY A 32 1.68 -7.48 1.26
N GLU A 33 0.78 -6.62 0.80
CA GLU A 33 -0.07 -5.79 1.66
C GLU A 33 -0.98 -6.63 2.57
N MET A 34 -1.46 -7.77 2.06
CA MET A 34 -2.21 -8.73 2.86
C MET A 34 -1.41 -9.22 4.09
N TYR A 35 -0.09 -9.39 3.97
CA TYR A 35 0.77 -9.78 5.08
C TYR A 35 1.18 -8.60 5.97
N LEU A 36 1.41 -7.43 5.39
CA LEU A 36 1.88 -6.25 6.12
C LEU A 36 0.77 -5.59 6.93
N GLU A 37 -0.29 -5.18 6.24
CA GLU A 37 -1.42 -4.46 6.80
C GLU A 37 -2.59 -5.38 7.15
N GLY A 38 -2.86 -6.38 6.29
CA GLY A 38 -4.06 -7.20 6.41
C GLY A 38 -3.97 -8.32 7.45
N TRP A 39 -2.76 -8.71 7.84
CA TRP A 39 -2.55 -9.90 8.65
C TRP A 39 -2.94 -9.67 10.11
N GLY A 40 -3.97 -10.40 10.56
CA GLY A 40 -4.61 -10.21 11.87
C GLY A 40 -6.04 -9.71 11.77
N LEU A 41 -6.44 -9.12 10.62
CA LEU A 41 -7.81 -8.68 10.39
C LEU A 41 -8.80 -9.85 10.29
N PRO A 42 -10.06 -9.66 10.70
CA PRO A 42 -11.09 -10.70 10.58
C PRO A 42 -11.39 -11.00 9.11
N PHE A 43 -11.75 -12.26 8.83
CA PHE A 43 -12.27 -12.62 7.52
C PHE A 43 -13.68 -12.01 7.31
N PRO A 44 -14.00 -11.41 6.15
CA PRO A 44 -13.26 -11.42 4.88
C PRO A 44 -12.36 -10.20 4.62
N GLU A 45 -12.09 -9.35 5.61
CA GLU A 45 -11.39 -8.06 5.41
C GLU A 45 -10.00 -8.26 4.79
N LEU A 46 -9.28 -9.30 5.21
CA LEU A 46 -8.00 -9.73 4.61
C LEU A 46 -8.06 -9.84 3.07
N LEU A 47 -9.19 -10.31 2.51
CA LEU A 47 -9.31 -10.54 1.07
C LEU A 47 -9.37 -9.24 0.26
N ARG A 48 -9.62 -8.09 0.88
CA ARG A 48 -9.67 -6.79 0.19
C ARG A 48 -8.35 -6.48 -0.51
N TYR A 49 -7.23 -6.89 0.09
CA TYR A 49 -5.89 -6.70 -0.45
C TYR A 49 -5.63 -7.54 -1.71
N LEU A 50 -6.31 -8.68 -1.85
CA LEU A 50 -6.22 -9.55 -3.03
C LEU A 50 -7.18 -9.14 -4.15
N MET A 51 -8.13 -8.24 -3.90
CA MET A 51 -9.19 -7.88 -4.83
C MET A 51 -8.63 -7.39 -6.16
N PHE A 52 -7.63 -6.50 -6.13
CA PHE A 52 -7.07 -5.92 -7.35
C PHE A 52 -6.35 -6.96 -8.20
N GLY A 53 -5.52 -7.81 -7.60
CA GLY A 53 -4.89 -8.96 -8.27
C GLY A 53 -5.91 -9.93 -8.86
N GLY A 54 -6.99 -10.22 -8.11
CA GLY A 54 -8.10 -11.07 -8.57
C GLY A 54 -8.85 -10.49 -9.78
N VAL A 55 -9.12 -9.18 -9.79
CA VAL A 55 -9.73 -8.48 -10.93
C VAL A 55 -8.81 -8.52 -12.16
N CYS A 56 -7.51 -8.27 -12.00
CA CYS A 56 -6.54 -8.40 -13.09
C CYS A 56 -6.49 -9.81 -13.67
N LEU A 57 -6.53 -10.84 -12.80
CA LEU A 57 -6.58 -12.22 -13.23
C LEU A 57 -7.87 -12.53 -14.00
N ALA A 58 -9.03 -12.08 -13.50
CA ALA A 58 -10.30 -12.26 -14.19
C ALA A 58 -10.30 -11.62 -15.58
N ILE A 59 -9.84 -10.38 -15.71
CA ILE A 59 -9.71 -9.68 -17.00
C ILE A 59 -8.76 -10.42 -17.93
N THR A 60 -7.62 -10.90 -17.42
CA THR A 60 -6.65 -11.69 -18.20
C THR A 60 -7.28 -12.97 -18.73
N LEU A 61 -8.03 -13.70 -17.91
CA LEU A 61 -8.73 -14.92 -18.32
C LEU A 61 -9.83 -14.65 -19.35
N ILE A 62 -10.60 -13.56 -19.19
CA ILE A 62 -11.58 -13.10 -20.17
C ILE A 62 -10.89 -12.79 -21.51
N ALA A 63 -9.76 -12.08 -21.49
CA ALA A 63 -9.02 -11.73 -22.71
C ALA A 63 -8.39 -12.93 -23.42
N LEU A 64 -7.94 -13.95 -22.67
CA LEU A 64 -7.45 -15.19 -23.27
C LEU A 64 -8.57 -16.03 -23.87
N THR A 65 -9.73 -16.09 -23.20
CA THR A 65 -10.90 -16.87 -23.60
C THR A 65 -11.62 -16.24 -24.79
N TRP A 66 -11.85 -14.94 -24.72
CA TRP A 66 -12.54 -14.15 -25.74
C TRP A 66 -11.71 -12.91 -26.09
N PRO A 67 -10.69 -13.05 -26.95
CA PRO A 67 -9.78 -11.94 -27.28
C PRO A 67 -10.49 -10.69 -27.80
N SER A 68 -11.62 -10.83 -28.49
CA SER A 68 -12.43 -9.68 -28.88
C SER A 68 -13.07 -8.96 -27.69
N ALA A 69 -13.70 -9.71 -26.77
CA ALA A 69 -14.39 -9.13 -25.62
C ALA A 69 -13.39 -8.54 -24.62
N GLY A 70 -12.33 -9.27 -24.30
CA GLY A 70 -11.27 -8.75 -23.42
C GLY A 70 -10.49 -7.60 -24.05
N GLY A 71 -10.28 -7.61 -25.37
CA GLY A 71 -9.66 -6.50 -26.09
C GLY A 71 -10.47 -5.21 -25.96
N TRP A 72 -11.78 -5.26 -26.20
CA TRP A 72 -12.67 -4.12 -26.00
C TRP A 72 -12.78 -3.70 -24.53
N LEU A 73 -12.88 -4.65 -23.61
CA LEU A 73 -12.93 -4.37 -22.18
C LEU A 73 -11.71 -3.56 -21.72
N LEU A 74 -10.50 -3.96 -22.12
CA LEU A 74 -9.26 -3.25 -21.80
C LEU A 74 -9.22 -1.84 -22.42
N ILE A 75 -9.68 -1.69 -23.66
CA ILE A 75 -9.75 -0.38 -24.33
C ILE A 75 -10.73 0.55 -23.60
N VAL A 76 -11.91 0.04 -23.23
CA VAL A 76 -12.92 0.84 -22.52
C VAL A 76 -12.43 1.24 -21.14
N ILE A 77 -11.87 0.31 -20.36
CA ILE A 77 -11.32 0.61 -19.03
C ILE A 77 -10.19 1.63 -19.13
N GLY A 78 -9.19 1.38 -19.99
CA GLY A 78 -8.05 2.29 -20.16
C GLY A 78 -8.46 3.66 -20.69
N GLY A 79 -9.38 3.70 -21.66
CA GLY A 79 -9.92 4.94 -22.21
C GLY A 79 -10.73 5.74 -21.18
N ALA A 80 -11.65 5.10 -20.46
CA ALA A 80 -12.45 5.74 -19.43
C ALA A 80 -11.58 6.29 -18.30
N PHE A 81 -10.60 5.52 -17.83
CA PHE A 81 -9.65 5.99 -16.82
C PHE A 81 -8.84 7.20 -17.29
N THR A 82 -8.34 7.17 -18.54
CA THR A 82 -7.59 8.29 -19.13
C THR A 82 -8.45 9.56 -19.21
N LEU A 83 -9.71 9.43 -19.63
CA LEU A 83 -10.64 10.56 -19.73
C LEU A 83 -10.98 11.14 -18.36
N TRP A 84 -11.30 10.28 -17.40
CA TRP A 84 -11.62 10.70 -16.03
C TRP A 84 -10.42 11.40 -15.38
N TRP A 85 -9.25 10.77 -15.38
CA TRP A 85 -8.04 11.34 -14.78
C TRP A 85 -7.58 12.62 -15.50
N GLY A 86 -7.69 12.64 -16.83
CA GLY A 86 -7.42 13.83 -17.63
C GLY A 86 -8.36 14.98 -17.33
N SER A 87 -9.64 14.72 -17.05
CA SER A 87 -10.58 15.76 -16.66
C SER A 87 -10.23 16.42 -15.32
N LEU A 88 -9.75 15.62 -14.35
CA LEU A 88 -9.28 16.13 -13.06
C LEU A 88 -8.01 16.98 -13.22
N ALA A 89 -7.05 16.49 -14.01
CA ALA A 89 -5.84 17.25 -14.30
C ALA A 89 -6.12 18.54 -15.07
N ALA A 90 -7.06 18.51 -16.03
CA ALA A 90 -7.49 19.70 -16.76
C ALA A 90 -8.10 20.75 -15.84
N GLY A 91 -9.00 20.32 -14.94
CA GLY A 91 -9.64 21.19 -13.97
C GLY A 91 -8.66 21.85 -13.00
N ARG A 92 -7.51 21.21 -12.75
CA ARG A 92 -6.42 21.73 -11.90
C ARG A 92 -5.28 22.41 -12.68
N GLY A 93 -5.39 22.53 -14.00
CA GLY A 93 -4.34 23.13 -14.85
C GLY A 93 -3.06 22.31 -14.97
N TRP A 94 -3.08 21.02 -14.62
CA TRP A 94 -1.90 20.13 -14.61
C TRP A 94 -1.63 19.44 -15.95
N LEU A 95 -2.42 19.73 -16.98
CA LEU A 95 -2.22 19.13 -18.29
C LEU A 95 -0.94 19.65 -18.94
N SER A 96 0.10 18.81 -18.88
CA SER A 96 1.37 19.01 -19.57
C SER A 96 1.72 17.76 -20.39
N LEU A 97 2.64 17.92 -21.36
CA LEU A 97 3.16 16.77 -22.10
C LEU A 97 3.82 15.75 -21.17
N GLN A 98 4.53 16.23 -20.14
CA GLN A 98 5.14 15.38 -19.13
C GLN A 98 4.07 14.56 -18.39
N TRP A 99 2.95 15.17 -18.00
CA TRP A 99 1.84 14.49 -17.37
C TRP A 99 1.21 13.41 -18.28
N ILE A 100 1.05 13.71 -19.58
CA ILE A 100 0.52 12.73 -20.53
C ILE A 100 1.48 11.53 -20.66
N LEU A 101 2.79 11.79 -20.77
CA LEU A 101 3.79 10.75 -20.90
C LEU A 101 3.96 9.93 -19.62
N SER A 102 3.80 10.52 -18.43
CA SER A 102 3.88 9.82 -17.15
C SER A 102 2.64 8.97 -16.87
N THR A 103 1.46 9.37 -17.37
CA THR A 103 0.21 8.64 -17.20
C THR A 103 -0.01 7.56 -18.26
N PHE A 104 0.61 7.69 -19.44
CA PHE A 104 0.48 6.71 -20.53
C PHE A 104 0.81 5.26 -20.13
N PRO A 105 1.87 4.96 -19.34
CA PRO A 105 2.14 3.60 -18.87
C PRO A 105 1.00 2.99 -18.05
N LEU A 106 0.21 3.81 -17.34
CA LEU A 106 -0.88 3.34 -16.48
C LEU A 106 -2.14 2.99 -17.29
N SER A 107 -2.54 3.87 -18.21
CA SER A 107 -3.83 3.74 -18.91
C SER A 107 -3.70 3.47 -20.41
N GLY A 108 -2.73 4.11 -21.08
CA GLY A 108 -2.43 3.93 -22.49
C GLY A 108 -1.96 2.50 -22.79
N MET A 109 -1.20 1.88 -21.89
CA MET A 109 -0.78 0.48 -22.05
C MET A 109 -1.95 -0.49 -22.03
N LEU A 110 -3.02 -0.23 -21.26
CA LEU A 110 -4.23 -1.06 -21.30
C LEU A 110 -4.89 -1.02 -22.68
N VAL A 111 -4.95 0.17 -23.30
CA VAL A 111 -5.47 0.34 -24.66
C VAL A 111 -4.60 -0.41 -25.67
N VAL A 112 -3.27 -0.30 -25.57
CA VAL A 112 -2.34 -1.02 -26.46
C VAL A 112 -2.51 -2.53 -26.33
N VAL A 113 -2.55 -3.06 -25.10
CA VAL A 113 -2.78 -4.51 -24.85
C VAL A 113 -4.15 -4.93 -25.40
N GLY A 114 -5.18 -4.10 -25.23
CA GLY A 114 -6.51 -4.35 -25.78
C GLY A 114 -6.50 -4.43 -27.31
N VAL A 115 -5.84 -3.50 -27.99
CA VAL A 115 -5.66 -3.53 -29.46
C VAL A 115 -4.91 -4.79 -29.90
N LEU A 116 -3.86 -5.20 -29.18
CA LEU A 116 -3.14 -6.43 -29.49
C LEU A 116 -4.02 -7.69 -29.36
N PHE A 117 -4.94 -7.73 -28.39
CA PHE A 117 -5.93 -8.81 -28.28
C PHE A 117 -6.96 -8.79 -29.41
N LEU A 118 -7.39 -7.61 -29.88
CA LEU A 118 -8.25 -7.50 -31.07
C LEU A 118 -7.53 -8.00 -32.34
N LEU A 119 -6.25 -7.68 -32.50
CA LEU A 119 -5.42 -8.19 -33.59
C LEU A 119 -5.25 -9.71 -33.51
N GLU A 120 -4.98 -10.26 -32.31
CA GLU A 120 -4.91 -11.70 -32.10
C GLU A 120 -6.25 -12.39 -32.43
N ASN A 121 -7.39 -11.78 -32.08
CA ASN A 121 -8.70 -12.31 -32.48
C ASN A 121 -8.80 -12.41 -34.01
N ARG A 122 -8.47 -11.32 -34.72
CA ARG A 122 -8.51 -11.27 -36.19
C ARG A 122 -7.61 -12.34 -36.80
N TYR A 123 -6.37 -12.46 -36.36
CA TYR A 123 -5.44 -13.46 -36.87
C TYR A 123 -5.85 -14.89 -36.48
N ARG A 124 -6.47 -15.09 -35.32
CA ARG A 124 -7.02 -16.39 -34.92
C ARG A 124 -8.15 -16.82 -35.86
N GLN A 125 -9.07 -15.91 -36.20
CA GLN A 125 -10.15 -16.20 -37.15
C GLN A 125 -9.59 -16.54 -38.55
N GLN A 126 -8.62 -15.77 -39.04
CA GLN A 126 -7.96 -16.04 -40.32
C GLN A 126 -7.30 -17.44 -40.35
N ARG A 127 -6.60 -17.82 -39.28
CA ARG A 127 -6.00 -19.16 -39.17
C ARG A 127 -7.06 -20.27 -39.20
N LEU A 128 -8.17 -20.09 -38.50
CA LEU A 128 -9.27 -21.06 -38.50
C LEU A 128 -9.88 -21.20 -39.90
N THR A 129 -10.04 -20.11 -40.66
CA THR A 129 -10.51 -20.16 -42.05
C THR A 129 -9.52 -20.81 -43.01
N GLU A 130 -8.21 -20.75 -42.70
CA GLU A 130 -7.15 -21.44 -43.44
C GLU A 130 -7.02 -22.93 -43.09
N GLY A 131 -7.93 -23.47 -42.26
CA GLY A 131 -7.94 -24.89 -41.86
C GLY A 131 -6.96 -25.24 -40.73
N TRP A 132 -6.41 -24.24 -40.01
CA TRP A 132 -5.60 -24.52 -38.84
C TRP A 132 -6.44 -25.13 -37.72
N THR A 133 -5.97 -26.24 -37.16
CA THR A 133 -6.55 -26.86 -35.97
C THR A 133 -5.67 -26.62 -34.73
N PRO A 134 -6.27 -26.45 -33.54
CA PRO A 134 -5.51 -26.38 -32.30
C PRO A 134 -4.68 -27.65 -32.06
N PRO A 135 -3.55 -27.57 -31.34
CA PRO A 135 -2.78 -28.74 -30.96
C PRO A 135 -3.65 -29.76 -30.18
N GLU A 136 -3.48 -31.05 -30.48
CA GLU A 136 -4.22 -32.14 -29.80
C GLU A 136 -3.84 -32.26 -28.32
N ARG A 137 -2.56 -32.07 -28.01
CA ARG A 137 -2.05 -32.15 -26.63
C ARG A 137 -2.61 -30.98 -25.81
N TRP A 138 -3.37 -31.32 -24.76
CA TRP A 138 -4.05 -30.35 -23.89
C TRP A 138 -3.12 -29.25 -23.36
N HIS A 139 -1.90 -29.58 -22.94
CA HIS A 139 -0.96 -28.61 -22.37
C HIS A 139 -0.48 -27.60 -23.41
N HIS A 140 -0.23 -28.01 -24.66
CA HIS A 140 0.13 -27.08 -25.73
C HIS A 140 -1.04 -26.18 -26.11
N ARG A 141 -2.26 -26.72 -26.09
CA ARG A 141 -3.49 -25.94 -26.34
C ARG A 141 -3.74 -24.89 -25.25
N ASN A 142 -3.45 -25.23 -24.00
CA ASN A 142 -3.78 -24.40 -22.84
C ASN A 142 -2.58 -23.68 -22.21
N ILE A 143 -1.41 -23.69 -22.86
CA ILE A 143 -0.18 -23.13 -22.27
C ILE A 143 -0.35 -21.68 -21.80
N ARG A 144 -1.11 -20.85 -22.54
CA ARG A 144 -1.36 -19.45 -22.14
C ARG A 144 -2.12 -19.34 -20.81
N TYR A 145 -3.08 -20.23 -20.55
CA TYR A 145 -3.80 -20.27 -19.28
C TYR A 145 -2.93 -20.82 -18.15
N ILE A 146 -2.15 -21.87 -18.44
CA ILE A 146 -1.21 -22.44 -17.47
C ILE A 146 -0.23 -21.35 -17.01
N LEU A 147 0.31 -20.55 -17.93
CA LEU A 147 1.19 -19.44 -17.57
C LEU A 147 0.43 -18.31 -16.86
N ALA A 148 -0.77 -17.95 -17.32
CA ALA A 148 -1.54 -16.86 -16.74
C ALA A 148 -2.05 -17.12 -15.32
N ILE A 149 -2.26 -18.38 -14.95
CA ILE A 149 -2.61 -18.77 -13.58
C ILE A 149 -1.33 -19.12 -12.79
N GLY A 150 -0.43 -19.87 -13.42
CA GLY A 150 0.77 -20.40 -12.78
C GLY A 150 1.73 -19.31 -12.30
N PHE A 151 1.98 -18.25 -13.10
CA PHE A 151 2.88 -17.18 -12.68
C PHE A 151 2.35 -16.39 -11.47
N PRO A 152 1.13 -15.84 -11.48
CA PRO A 152 0.57 -15.17 -10.30
C PRO A 152 0.50 -16.10 -9.07
N LEU A 153 0.16 -17.38 -9.25
CA LEU A 153 0.15 -18.34 -8.15
C LEU A 153 1.54 -18.57 -7.56
N LEU A 154 2.57 -18.72 -8.40
CA LEU A 154 3.96 -18.85 -7.96
C LEU A 154 4.43 -17.58 -7.23
N VAL A 155 4.01 -16.40 -7.70
CA VAL A 155 4.27 -15.13 -7.01
C VAL A 155 3.60 -15.13 -5.63
N ALA A 156 2.30 -15.42 -5.54
CA ALA A 156 1.59 -15.47 -4.27
C ALA A 156 2.25 -16.45 -3.29
N ILE A 157 2.65 -17.64 -3.75
CA ILE A 157 3.38 -18.63 -2.96
C ILE A 157 4.73 -18.07 -2.51
N GLY A 158 5.51 -17.47 -3.41
CA GLY A 158 6.83 -16.92 -3.08
C GLY A 158 6.76 -15.80 -2.04
N VAL A 159 5.80 -14.88 -2.20
CA VAL A 159 5.52 -13.81 -1.22
C VAL A 159 5.09 -14.40 0.11
N SER A 160 4.21 -15.40 0.09
CA SER A 160 3.76 -16.09 1.31
C SER A 160 4.92 -16.78 2.02
N LEU A 161 5.80 -17.48 1.31
CA LEU A 161 6.97 -18.12 1.91
C LEU A 161 7.95 -17.11 2.53
N PHE A 162 8.02 -15.90 1.98
CA PHE A 162 8.86 -14.83 2.50
C PHE A 162 8.26 -14.17 3.75
N PHE A 163 6.97 -13.80 3.73
CA PHE A 163 6.33 -13.05 4.81
C PHE A 163 5.71 -13.92 5.91
N ALA A 164 5.27 -15.14 5.60
CA ALA A 164 4.57 -15.98 6.58
C ALA A 164 5.41 -16.29 7.82
N PRO A 165 6.71 -16.68 7.73
CA PRO A 165 7.49 -16.94 8.94
C PRO A 165 7.57 -15.74 9.89
N TYR A 166 7.70 -14.54 9.32
CA TYR A 166 7.80 -13.28 10.06
C TYR A 166 6.46 -12.83 10.66
N THR A 167 5.36 -12.98 9.91
CA THR A 167 4.03 -12.60 10.41
C THR A 167 3.45 -13.62 11.39
N LEU A 168 3.79 -14.90 11.24
CA LEU A 168 3.40 -15.96 12.19
C LEU A 168 4.18 -15.91 13.50
N SER A 169 5.31 -15.19 13.56
CA SER A 169 6.05 -14.98 14.81
C SER A 169 5.55 -13.77 15.59
N ARG A 170 4.49 -13.08 15.14
CA ARG A 170 3.94 -11.92 15.84
C ARG A 170 3.38 -12.32 17.20
N VAL A 171 3.55 -11.43 18.17
CA VAL A 171 3.00 -11.57 19.52
C VAL A 171 1.88 -10.56 19.73
N ASP A 172 0.74 -11.08 20.15
CA ASP A 172 -0.41 -10.29 20.60
C ASP A 172 -0.85 -10.78 21.98
N ASP A 173 -0.68 -9.94 23.00
CA ASP A 173 -1.14 -10.24 24.36
C ASP A 173 -2.60 -9.82 24.61
N GLY A 174 -3.27 -9.21 23.62
CA GLY A 174 -4.64 -8.69 23.71
C GLY A 174 -4.78 -7.44 24.58
N ASN A 175 -3.70 -6.94 25.19
CA ASN A 175 -3.71 -5.72 25.96
C ASN A 175 -3.48 -4.53 25.03
N ARG A 176 -4.40 -3.57 25.05
CA ARG A 176 -4.29 -2.32 24.29
C ARG A 176 -4.06 -1.11 25.20
N GLY A 177 -4.19 -1.29 26.53
CA GLY A 177 -4.01 -0.22 27.50
C GLY A 177 -2.57 0.28 27.57
N THR A 178 -2.30 1.18 28.51
CA THR A 178 -0.97 1.77 28.63
C THR A 178 0.09 0.72 28.95
N ALA A 179 1.26 0.87 28.33
CA ALA A 179 2.35 -0.09 28.47
C ALA A 179 3.70 0.61 28.57
N LEU A 180 4.52 0.17 29.50
CA LEU A 180 5.90 0.64 29.64
C LEU A 180 6.78 -0.13 28.66
N ILE A 181 7.55 0.61 27.86
CA ILE A 181 8.64 0.07 27.05
C ILE A 181 9.93 0.67 27.60
N GLU A 182 10.78 -0.20 28.13
CA GLU A 182 12.11 0.15 28.64
C GLU A 182 13.16 -0.59 27.81
N GLY A 183 14.13 0.17 27.30
CA GLY A 183 15.20 -0.39 26.49
C GLY A 183 15.89 0.66 25.65
N ASN A 184 17.11 0.34 25.22
CA ASN A 184 17.89 1.17 24.30
C ASN A 184 17.98 2.68 24.64
N GLY A 185 18.05 2.99 25.95
CA GLY A 185 18.18 4.35 26.46
C GLY A 185 16.88 5.15 26.55
N VAL A 186 15.71 4.54 26.30
CA VAL A 186 14.40 5.14 26.54
C VAL A 186 13.60 4.37 27.58
N THR A 187 12.76 5.10 28.31
CA THR A 187 11.77 4.55 29.24
C THR A 187 10.47 5.32 29.00
N LEU A 188 9.61 4.77 28.14
CA LEU A 188 8.41 5.44 27.67
C LEU A 188 7.18 4.62 28.04
N VAL A 189 6.15 5.31 28.52
CA VAL A 189 4.80 4.74 28.60
C VAL A 189 4.12 5.06 27.27
N TRP A 190 3.57 4.05 26.62
CA TRP A 190 2.78 4.17 25.41
C TRP A 190 1.30 3.97 25.73
N ALA A 191 0.41 4.60 24.96
CA ALA A 191 -1.04 4.41 25.05
C ALA A 191 -1.60 3.90 23.71
N PRO A 192 -1.40 2.61 23.37
CA PRO A 192 -1.76 2.06 22.05
C PRO A 192 -3.26 2.12 21.74
N GLN A 193 -4.14 1.91 22.73
CA GLN A 193 -5.60 2.01 22.59
C GLN A 193 -6.10 3.44 22.39
N GLY A 194 -5.25 4.43 22.65
CA GLY A 194 -5.65 5.82 22.63
C GLY A 194 -6.20 6.26 21.28
N PRO A 195 -6.99 7.35 21.26
CA PRO A 195 -7.44 8.05 20.07
C PRO A 195 -6.28 8.79 19.39
N GLY A 196 -5.16 8.10 19.20
CA GLY A 196 -3.88 8.64 18.80
C GLY A 196 -3.86 9.01 17.32
N TRP A 197 -2.69 8.90 16.72
CA TRP A 197 -2.42 9.40 15.37
C TRP A 197 -2.75 8.43 14.23
N ASN A 198 -3.26 7.23 14.52
CA ASN A 198 -3.58 6.24 13.48
C ASN A 198 -4.94 5.53 13.68
N TRP A 199 -5.91 6.25 14.22
CA TRP A 199 -7.31 5.81 14.34
C TRP A 199 -8.16 6.21 13.13
N LEU A 200 -9.08 5.33 12.70
CA LEU A 200 -9.95 5.60 11.56
C LEU A 200 -11.05 6.61 11.95
N GLN A 201 -11.11 7.73 11.23
CA GLN A 201 -12.10 8.77 11.45
C GLN A 201 -13.46 8.47 10.80
N PRO A 202 -14.56 9.11 11.25
CA PRO A 202 -15.89 8.92 10.65
C PRO A 202 -15.97 9.23 9.14
N TRP A 203 -15.06 10.08 8.64
CA TRP A 203 -14.95 10.40 7.21
C TRP A 203 -14.21 9.32 6.39
N GLY A 204 -13.71 8.26 7.04
CA GLY A 204 -13.19 7.06 6.39
C GLY A 204 -11.69 7.04 6.14
N GLY A 205 -10.91 7.93 6.75
CA GLY A 205 -9.44 7.87 6.69
C GLY A 205 -8.77 8.26 8.01
N TYR A 206 -7.46 8.41 7.96
CA TYR A 206 -6.60 8.63 9.13
C TYR A 206 -6.13 10.08 9.21
N PRO A 207 -5.95 10.66 10.40
CA PRO A 207 -5.41 12.01 10.54
C PRO A 207 -4.03 12.15 9.86
N SER A 208 -3.84 13.24 9.12
CA SER A 208 -2.51 13.66 8.65
C SER A 208 -1.69 14.24 9.78
N TRP A 209 -0.40 14.46 9.55
CA TRP A 209 0.47 15.10 10.54
C TRP A 209 -0.05 16.49 10.94
N ASP A 210 -0.50 17.30 9.98
CA ASP A 210 -1.11 18.61 10.21
C ASP A 210 -2.37 18.53 11.09
N HIS A 211 -3.26 17.57 10.85
CA HIS A 211 -4.44 17.38 11.68
C HIS A 211 -4.06 17.11 13.15
N LEU A 212 -2.97 16.39 13.37
CA LEU A 212 -2.47 16.06 14.71
C LEU A 212 -1.81 17.26 15.35
N ALA A 213 -0.95 17.99 14.63
CA ALA A 213 -0.23 19.15 15.11
C ALA A 213 -1.16 20.33 15.44
N LEU A 214 -2.24 20.50 14.67
CA LEU A 214 -3.20 21.61 14.80
C LEU A 214 -4.44 21.26 15.61
N TYR A 215 -4.49 20.09 16.25
CA TYR A 215 -5.68 19.63 16.96
C TYR A 215 -6.25 20.67 17.93
N GLY A 216 -5.38 21.27 18.75
CA GLY A 216 -5.72 22.30 19.74
C GLY A 216 -5.90 23.71 19.19
N VAL A 217 -5.64 23.96 17.91
CA VAL A 217 -5.90 25.27 17.28
C VAL A 217 -7.42 25.42 17.12
N PRO A 218 -8.03 26.56 17.54
CA PRO A 218 -9.48 26.77 17.39
C PRO A 218 -9.96 26.70 15.94
N PRO A 219 -11.10 26.04 15.65
CA PRO A 219 -11.89 25.22 16.58
C PRO A 219 -11.16 23.92 16.98
N VAL A 220 -11.12 23.60 18.27
CA VAL A 220 -10.44 22.38 18.78
C VAL A 220 -11.04 21.13 18.14
N GLY A 221 -10.20 20.21 17.66
CA GLY A 221 -10.61 19.01 16.93
C GLY A 221 -9.98 18.92 15.55
N PHE A 222 -10.66 18.25 14.61
CA PHE A 222 -10.21 18.09 13.22
C PHE A 222 -10.99 18.94 12.21
N ASP A 223 -11.78 19.91 12.70
CA ASP A 223 -12.45 20.88 11.85
C ASP A 223 -11.41 21.79 11.15
N ASP A 224 -11.83 22.41 10.05
CA ASP A 224 -11.01 23.36 9.28
C ASP A 224 -10.40 24.41 10.20
N LYS A 225 -9.09 24.64 10.03
CA LYS A 225 -8.29 25.54 10.87
C LYS A 225 -8.09 26.89 10.19
N PRO A 226 -8.81 27.95 10.60
CA PRO A 226 -8.67 29.26 9.97
C PRO A 226 -7.23 29.77 10.05
N GLY A 227 -6.67 30.21 8.93
CA GLY A 227 -5.28 30.66 8.81
C GLY A 227 -4.27 29.54 8.54
N TYR A 228 -4.72 28.32 8.24
CA TYR A 228 -3.90 27.19 7.80
C TYR A 228 -4.36 26.63 6.44
N GLU A 229 -5.11 27.41 5.66
CA GLU A 229 -5.63 26.98 4.37
C GLU A 229 -4.52 26.77 3.32
N ASP A 230 -3.44 27.57 3.42
CA ASP A 230 -2.34 27.60 2.46
C ASP A 230 -0.97 27.40 3.14
N ARG A 231 -0.92 26.83 4.35
CA ARG A 231 0.33 26.52 5.06
C ARG A 231 0.22 25.27 5.91
N SER A 232 1.30 24.50 5.97
CA SER A 232 1.42 23.32 6.82
C SER A 232 1.62 23.71 8.30
N ALA A 233 1.37 22.76 9.18
CA ALA A 233 1.72 22.90 10.59
C ALA A 233 3.24 22.86 10.78
N THR A 234 3.73 23.40 11.90
CA THR A 234 5.16 23.36 12.25
C THR A 234 5.42 22.46 13.45
N LEU A 235 6.70 22.13 13.69
CA LEU A 235 7.15 21.49 14.93
C LEU A 235 6.67 22.23 16.19
N GLU A 236 6.58 23.57 16.15
CA GLU A 236 6.04 24.37 17.24
C GLU A 236 4.54 24.11 17.45
N ASN A 237 3.77 23.93 16.38
CA ASN A 237 2.36 23.54 16.47
C ASN A 237 2.21 22.16 17.09
N MET A 238 2.99 21.17 16.64
CA MET A 238 2.97 19.83 17.24
C MET A 238 3.23 19.87 18.76
N LYS A 239 4.17 20.71 19.22
CA LYS A 239 4.47 20.88 20.64
C LYS A 239 3.42 21.71 21.41
N SER A 240 2.83 22.71 20.78
CA SER A 240 1.96 23.69 21.47
C SER A 240 0.47 23.31 21.43
N THR A 241 0.03 22.67 20.36
CA THR A 241 -1.38 22.37 20.08
C THR A 241 -1.61 20.93 19.64
N GLY A 242 -0.58 20.08 19.66
CA GLY A 242 -0.69 18.70 19.21
C GLY A 242 -1.73 17.86 19.98
N LEU A 243 -2.33 16.90 19.28
CA LEU A 243 -3.40 16.02 19.80
C LEU A 243 -3.03 15.34 21.11
N CYS A 244 -1.81 14.81 21.26
CA CYS A 244 -1.40 14.06 22.45
C CYS A 244 -1.56 14.86 23.75
N ARG A 245 -1.46 16.19 23.69
CA ARG A 245 -1.66 17.07 24.85
C ARG A 245 -3.07 16.97 25.43
N TYR A 246 -4.04 16.55 24.63
CA TYR A 246 -5.45 16.45 25.00
C TYR A 246 -5.85 15.04 25.45
N LEU A 247 -4.91 14.10 25.54
CA LEU A 247 -5.22 12.75 26.00
C LEU A 247 -5.50 12.72 27.52
N SER A 248 -6.45 11.89 27.93
CA SER A 248 -6.73 11.55 29.33
C SER A 248 -5.51 10.88 30.00
N GLU A 249 -5.53 10.75 31.33
CA GLU A 249 -4.41 10.18 32.09
C GLU A 249 -4.07 8.74 31.67
N ASP A 250 -5.08 7.94 31.32
CA ASP A 250 -4.93 6.58 30.78
C ASP A 250 -4.69 6.55 29.26
N GLY A 251 -4.61 7.72 28.62
CA GLY A 251 -4.36 7.87 27.19
C GLY A 251 -5.52 7.41 26.29
N SER A 252 -6.69 7.05 26.84
CA SER A 252 -7.76 6.37 26.09
C SER A 252 -8.83 7.30 25.50
N THR A 253 -8.87 8.58 25.89
CA THR A 253 -9.89 9.54 25.45
C THR A 253 -9.33 10.94 25.22
N LEU A 254 -9.97 11.69 24.32
CA LEU A 254 -9.65 13.11 24.09
C LEU A 254 -10.46 14.00 25.05
N MET A 255 -9.76 14.90 25.71
CA MET A 255 -10.27 15.89 26.65
C MET A 255 -10.51 17.21 25.93
N THR A 256 -11.40 18.04 26.48
CA THR A 256 -11.67 19.39 25.94
C THR A 256 -10.58 20.40 26.27
N GLU A 257 -9.76 20.13 27.28
CA GLU A 257 -8.67 20.97 27.76
C GLU A 257 -7.35 20.20 27.72
N PRO A 258 -6.22 20.86 27.43
CA PRO A 258 -4.92 20.22 27.45
C PRO A 258 -4.59 19.70 28.86
N ARG A 259 -4.13 18.46 28.92
CA ARG A 259 -3.71 17.76 30.14
C ARG A 259 -2.20 17.73 30.30
N ASP A 260 -1.47 17.80 29.18
CA ASP A 260 0.00 17.82 29.12
C ASP A 260 0.66 16.61 29.83
N ILE A 261 -0.01 15.45 29.80
CA ILE A 261 0.48 14.17 30.32
C ILE A 261 1.26 13.41 29.23
N TRP A 262 0.77 13.50 27.99
CA TRP A 262 1.32 12.79 26.84
C TRP A 262 1.90 13.77 25.83
N HIS A 263 2.99 13.37 25.18
CA HIS A 263 3.55 14.07 24.03
C HIS A 263 3.54 13.17 22.80
N MET A 264 3.64 13.78 21.63
CA MET A 264 3.91 13.05 20.40
C MET A 264 5.38 12.58 20.44
N PRO A 265 5.69 11.30 20.26
CA PRO A 265 7.07 10.81 20.33
C PRO A 265 7.88 11.24 19.11
N THR A 266 9.16 11.52 19.30
CA THR A 266 10.12 11.74 18.20
C THR A 266 10.36 10.45 17.41
N ALA A 267 10.94 10.56 16.21
CA ALA A 267 11.26 9.41 15.39
C ALA A 267 12.31 8.51 16.08
N ASP A 268 13.30 9.10 16.76
CA ASP A 268 14.27 8.35 17.56
C ASP A 268 13.60 7.62 18.74
N GLU A 269 12.64 8.26 19.43
CA GLU A 269 11.86 7.61 20.50
C GLU A 269 11.02 6.43 19.98
N ILE A 270 10.36 6.58 18.83
CA ILE A 270 9.61 5.48 18.21
C ILE A 270 10.57 4.34 17.84
N VAL A 271 11.66 4.64 17.13
CA VAL A 271 12.66 3.63 16.73
C VAL A 271 13.18 2.88 17.93
N ARG A 272 13.61 3.59 18.97
CA ARG A 272 14.14 2.98 20.20
C ARG A 272 13.10 2.21 20.99
N SER A 273 11.81 2.42 20.74
CA SER A 273 10.71 1.69 21.35
C SER A 273 10.24 0.48 20.54
N LEU A 274 10.72 0.29 19.30
CA LEU A 274 10.33 -0.84 18.46
C LEU A 274 10.57 -2.17 19.18
N VAL A 275 9.67 -3.13 18.95
CA VAL A 275 9.61 -4.39 19.70
C VAL A 275 9.67 -5.62 18.79
N HIS A 276 10.11 -6.73 19.35
CA HIS A 276 10.00 -8.07 18.79
C HIS A 276 9.72 -9.06 19.91
N GLY A 277 8.65 -9.84 19.78
CA GLY A 277 8.24 -10.83 20.77
C GLY A 277 7.83 -10.23 22.12
N GLY A 278 7.30 -9.00 22.14
CA GLY A 278 6.98 -8.29 23.38
C GLY A 278 8.14 -7.57 24.05
N GLU A 279 9.36 -7.72 23.53
CA GLU A 279 10.57 -7.12 24.10
C GLU A 279 11.13 -6.04 23.17
N ASN A 280 11.86 -5.06 23.73
CA ASN A 280 12.56 -4.05 22.96
C ASN A 280 13.52 -4.69 21.92
N ALA A 281 13.49 -4.22 20.68
CA ALA A 281 14.27 -4.76 19.56
C ALA A 281 15.71 -4.22 19.48
N GLY A 282 16.07 -3.24 20.34
CA GLY A 282 17.40 -2.64 20.40
C GLY A 282 17.74 -1.78 19.18
N CYS A 283 16.75 -1.10 18.60
CA CYS A 283 16.90 -0.32 17.37
C CYS A 283 17.45 1.09 17.61
N ILE A 284 18.48 1.48 16.89
CA ILE A 284 19.08 2.82 16.89
C ILE A 284 18.94 3.43 15.50
N TRP A 285 18.62 4.73 15.44
CA TRP A 285 18.58 5.48 14.19
C TRP A 285 19.56 6.64 14.21
N ASP A 286 20.16 6.94 13.06
CA ASP A 286 21.16 8.00 12.88
C ASP A 286 20.55 9.36 12.50
N GLY A 287 19.21 9.42 12.42
CA GLY A 287 18.46 10.62 12.04
C GLY A 287 18.38 10.90 10.54
N LYS A 288 18.93 10.02 9.68
CA LYS A 288 19.06 10.28 8.23
C LYS A 288 18.82 9.06 7.35
N SER A 289 19.12 7.87 7.85
CA SER A 289 18.99 6.62 7.12
C SER A 289 17.51 6.25 6.95
N TRP A 290 17.22 5.51 5.90
CA TRP A 290 15.87 4.98 5.64
C TRP A 290 15.54 3.77 6.50
N GLU A 291 16.52 3.29 7.27
CA GLU A 291 16.44 2.09 8.10
C GLU A 291 17.16 2.34 9.43
N ALA A 292 16.66 1.74 10.50
CA ALA A 292 17.29 1.67 11.81
C ALA A 292 18.18 0.44 11.91
N ASP A 293 19.28 0.56 12.67
CA ASP A 293 20.12 -0.58 13.03
C ASP A 293 19.56 -1.24 14.29
N CYS A 294 19.08 -2.47 14.15
CA CYS A 294 18.40 -3.19 15.23
C CYS A 294 19.13 -4.49 15.58
N VAL A 295 19.22 -4.78 16.89
CA VAL A 295 19.74 -6.06 17.38
C VAL A 295 18.87 -7.22 16.91
N ARG A 296 17.54 -7.03 16.90
CA ARG A 296 16.56 -7.96 16.34
C ARG A 296 15.65 -7.21 15.38
N GLN A 297 15.27 -7.83 14.27
CA GLN A 297 14.30 -7.24 13.35
C GLN A 297 12.96 -7.01 14.08
N PRO A 298 12.53 -5.76 14.30
CA PRO A 298 11.28 -5.48 14.99
C PRO A 298 10.09 -5.98 14.18
N ASN A 299 8.96 -6.18 14.85
CA ASN A 299 7.72 -6.66 14.26
C ASN A 299 6.53 -5.88 14.83
N LYS A 300 5.36 -6.09 14.20
CA LYS A 300 4.11 -5.50 14.61
C LYS A 300 3.56 -6.31 15.80
N ASP A 301 4.21 -6.16 16.94
CA ASP A 301 3.91 -6.88 18.18
C ASP A 301 3.41 -5.92 19.26
N THR A 302 2.61 -6.46 20.19
CA THR A 302 2.38 -5.79 21.47
C THR A 302 3.71 -5.66 22.23
N PRO A 303 3.89 -4.67 23.12
CA PRO A 303 2.90 -3.67 23.51
C PRO A 303 2.85 -2.40 22.64
N LEU A 304 3.77 -2.22 21.68
CA LEU A 304 3.81 -0.97 20.90
C LEU A 304 2.74 -0.93 19.79
N TRP A 305 2.51 -2.06 19.14
CA TRP A 305 1.61 -2.20 18.01
C TRP A 305 0.43 -3.10 18.36
N ALA A 306 -0.72 -2.83 17.73
CA ALA A 306 -1.84 -3.76 17.68
C ALA A 306 -1.73 -4.60 16.40
N PRO A 307 -1.39 -5.90 16.48
CA PRO A 307 -1.13 -6.72 15.29
C PRO A 307 -2.38 -6.91 14.41
N ASP A 308 -3.55 -6.79 15.00
CA ASP A 308 -4.88 -6.95 14.39
C ASP A 308 -5.48 -5.65 13.86
N GLU A 309 -4.77 -4.52 13.96
CA GLU A 309 -5.22 -3.24 13.37
C GLU A 309 -4.49 -2.95 12.05
N GLN A 310 -5.03 -2.05 11.21
CA GLN A 310 -4.41 -1.70 9.92
C GLN A 310 -3.10 -0.88 10.01
N PRO A 311 -2.92 0.07 10.95
CA PRO A 311 -1.70 0.87 11.12
C PRO A 311 -0.39 0.09 10.97
N ILE A 312 0.49 0.50 10.06
CA ILE A 312 1.84 -0.10 9.87
C ILE A 312 2.99 0.87 10.12
N TYR A 313 2.67 2.12 10.45
CA TYR A 313 3.63 3.13 10.86
C TYR A 313 3.00 4.11 11.84
N TYR A 314 3.85 4.84 12.52
CA TYR A 314 3.48 5.95 13.38
C TYR A 314 4.11 7.23 12.86
N TRP A 315 3.32 8.30 12.80
CA TRP A 315 3.86 9.64 12.70
C TRP A 315 4.79 9.90 13.88
N SER A 316 5.82 10.71 13.68
CA SER A 316 6.63 11.25 14.76
C SER A 316 6.33 12.71 14.99
N ALA A 317 6.84 13.26 16.10
CA ALA A 317 6.80 14.68 16.36
C ALA A 317 7.73 15.49 15.44
N ASP A 318 8.66 14.83 14.74
CA ASP A 318 9.71 15.49 13.99
C ASP A 318 9.24 15.89 12.60
N GLU A 319 9.40 17.17 12.31
CA GLU A 319 9.31 17.74 10.97
C GLU A 319 10.53 17.30 10.13
N TYR A 320 10.32 16.92 8.88
CA TYR A 320 11.41 16.68 7.93
C TYR A 320 11.81 17.98 7.24
N ASP A 321 10.81 18.68 6.70
CA ASP A 321 10.91 20.01 6.10
C ASP A 321 9.54 20.73 6.21
N GLU A 322 9.43 21.91 5.59
CA GLU A 322 8.23 22.77 5.68
C GLU A 322 6.94 22.12 5.16
N GLU A 323 7.03 21.01 4.41
CA GLU A 323 5.88 20.34 3.80
C GLU A 323 5.70 18.89 4.28
N MET A 324 6.67 18.31 4.98
CA MET A 324 6.70 16.87 5.24
C MET A 324 7.11 16.56 6.69
N ALA A 325 6.53 15.50 7.24
CA ALA A 325 6.87 15.00 8.58
C ALA A 325 7.37 13.55 8.54
N TRP A 326 8.16 13.18 9.54
CA TRP A 326 8.68 11.83 9.65
C TRP A 326 7.63 10.83 10.14
N TYR A 327 7.71 9.61 9.60
CA TYR A 327 7.03 8.44 10.13
C TYR A 327 8.00 7.28 10.29
N VAL A 328 7.69 6.39 11.23
CA VAL A 328 8.47 5.18 11.52
C VAL A 328 7.58 3.96 11.33
N PRO A 329 7.90 3.06 10.38
CA PRO A 329 7.17 1.80 10.22
C PRO A 329 7.51 0.81 11.34
N PHE A 330 6.62 -0.14 11.62
CA PHE A 330 6.83 -1.16 12.65
C PHE A 330 8.10 -2.02 12.44
N THR A 331 8.59 -2.07 11.20
CA THR A 331 9.80 -2.78 10.79
C THR A 331 11.10 -2.00 11.06
N GLY A 332 11.01 -0.73 11.43
CA GLY A 332 12.17 0.16 11.55
C GLY A 332 12.88 0.44 10.23
N GLY A 333 12.25 0.17 9.07
CA GLY A 333 12.83 0.44 7.76
C GLY A 333 13.52 -0.76 7.08
N GLY A 334 13.53 -1.93 7.71
CA GLY A 334 14.34 -3.07 7.28
C GLY A 334 13.74 -4.00 6.21
N GLN A 335 14.19 -5.25 6.24
CA GLN A 335 13.99 -6.27 5.20
C GLN A 335 12.51 -6.59 4.84
N TYR A 336 11.58 -6.38 5.78
CA TYR A 336 10.19 -6.83 5.67
C TYR A 336 9.19 -5.68 5.42
N GLY A 337 9.65 -4.55 4.87
CA GLY A 337 8.77 -3.52 4.32
C GLY A 337 8.91 -2.16 5.01
N GLY A 338 8.44 -1.11 4.32
CA GLY A 338 8.50 0.30 4.74
C GLY A 338 9.93 0.82 4.92
N SER A 339 10.17 2.10 4.65
CA SER A 339 11.36 2.82 5.11
C SER A 339 10.94 3.79 6.22
N ILE A 340 11.82 4.09 7.17
CA ILE A 340 11.70 5.35 7.91
C ILE A 340 11.71 6.45 6.87
N GLY A 341 10.66 7.23 6.78
CA GLY A 341 10.47 8.17 5.68
C GLY A 341 9.63 9.34 6.08
N TYR A 342 9.23 10.12 5.09
CA TYR A 342 8.44 11.32 5.29
C TYR A 342 7.27 11.37 4.31
N GLN A 343 6.13 11.90 4.75
CA GLN A 343 4.99 12.22 3.89
C GLN A 343 4.40 13.58 4.31
N PRO A 344 3.56 14.19 3.45
CA PRO A 344 2.90 15.45 3.76
C PRO A 344 1.95 15.36 4.95
#